data_AF-F4MZ80-F1
#
_entry.id   AF-F4MZ80-F1
#
_cell.length_a   1.000
_cell.length_b   1.000
_cell.length_c   1.000
_cell.angle_alpha   90.00
_cell.angle_beta   90.00
_cell.angle_gamma   90.00
#
_symmetry.space_group_name_H-M   'P 1'
#
loop_
_entity.id
_entity.type
_entity.pdbx_description
1 polymer ?
#
loop_
_entity_poly.entity_id
_entity_poly.type
_entity_poly.pdbx_seq_one_letter_code
_entity_poly.pdbx_strand_id
1 'polypeptide(L)'
;MQKIFKEVTGVSLGKYIRERRLAGAVYQLRSSDSTIFDIALDFGFGSQSHFTYMFRKRYGITPYDFRQNTDIDLNIALPLHTTHQKLA
;
A
#
# COMPACT_ATOMS: atom_id res chain seq x y z
N MET A 1 -14.72 17.68 0.19
CA MET A 1 -13.53 16.90 0.62
C MET A 1 -12.91 16.08 -0.49
N GLN A 2 -13.56 15.04 -1.04
CA GLN A 2 -12.93 14.16 -2.05
C GLN A 2 -12.56 14.86 -3.37
N LYS A 3 -13.35 15.85 -3.80
CA LYS A 3 -13.13 16.62 -5.03
C LYS A 3 -11.90 17.55 -4.92
N ILE A 4 -11.83 18.33 -3.84
CA ILE A 4 -10.70 19.22 -3.52
C ILE A 4 -9.38 18.43 -3.40
N PHE A 5 -9.39 17.26 -2.73
CA PHE A 5 -8.19 16.44 -2.63
C PHE A 5 -7.68 16.00 -4.01
N LYS A 6 -8.58 15.55 -4.89
CA LYS A 6 -8.22 15.14 -6.25
C LYS A 6 -7.75 16.32 -7.10
N GLU A 7 -8.37 17.49 -6.97
CA GLU A 7 -8.00 18.71 -7.69
C GLU A 7 -6.59 19.19 -7.31
N VAL A 8 -6.22 19.08 -6.03
CA VAL A 8 -4.89 19.49 -5.53
C VAL A 8 -3.81 18.44 -5.79
N THR A 9 -4.13 17.15 -5.69
CA THR A 9 -3.14 16.06 -5.70
C THR A 9 -3.08 15.27 -7.01
N GLY A 10 -4.06 15.44 -7.90
CA GLY A 10 -4.23 14.62 -9.11
C GLY A 10 -4.70 13.18 -8.84
N VAL A 11 -4.82 12.76 -7.58
CA VAL A 11 -5.15 11.38 -7.18
C VAL A 11 -6.44 11.37 -6.38
N SER A 12 -7.33 10.40 -6.62
CA SER A 12 -8.51 10.26 -5.78
C SER A 12 -8.13 9.85 -4.36
N LEU A 13 -8.82 10.40 -3.35
CA LEU A 13 -8.57 10.08 -1.95
C LEU A 13 -8.61 8.55 -1.68
N GLY A 14 -9.57 7.85 -2.30
CA GLY A 14 -9.66 6.39 -2.19
C GLY A 14 -8.46 5.66 -2.79
N LYS A 15 -7.89 6.14 -3.91
CA LYS A 15 -6.64 5.58 -4.44
C LYS A 15 -5.49 5.85 -3.48
N TYR A 16 -5.34 7.09 -2.99
CA TYR A 16 -4.31 7.45 -2.01
C TYR A 16 -4.34 6.57 -0.76
N ILE A 17 -5.51 6.39 -0.14
CA ILE A 17 -5.67 5.56 1.06
C ILE A 17 -5.27 4.10 0.78
N ARG A 18 -5.69 3.54 -0.37
CA ARG A 18 -5.34 2.16 -0.72
C ARG A 18 -3.84 1.98 -0.93
N GLU A 19 -3.19 2.91 -1.61
CA GLU A 19 -1.73 2.89 -1.80
C GLU A 19 -0.99 2.97 -0.45
N ARG A 20 -1.44 3.84 0.46
CA ARG A 20 -0.89 3.94 1.83
C ARG A 20 -1.05 2.63 2.61
N ARG A 21 -2.20 1.98 2.50
CA ARG A 21 -2.46 0.68 3.15
C ARG A 21 -1.56 -0.42 2.58
N LEU A 22 -1.45 -0.50 1.26
CA LEU A 22 -0.56 -1.46 0.60
C LEU A 22 0.91 -1.23 0.97
N ALA A 23 1.35 0.03 1.03
CA ALA A 23 2.71 0.39 1.44
C ALA A 23 3.01 -0.05 2.88
N GLY A 24 2.10 0.20 3.82
CA GLY A 24 2.27 -0.24 5.20
C GLY A 24 2.27 -1.77 5.33
N ALA A 25 1.44 -2.47 4.57
CA ALA A 25 1.41 -3.93 4.56
C ALA A 25 2.72 -4.55 4.05
N VAL A 26 3.43 -3.91 3.12
CA VAL A 26 4.77 -4.37 2.67
C VAL A 26 5.74 -4.47 3.84
N TYR A 27 5.74 -3.47 4.73
CA TYR A 27 6.59 -3.49 5.92
C TYR A 27 6.22 -4.68 6.82
N GLN A 28 4.92 -4.85 7.14
CA GLN A 28 4.50 -5.96 8.00
C GLN A 28 4.74 -7.35 7.40
N LEU A 29 4.67 -7.50 6.08
CA LEU A 29 5.02 -8.76 5.44
C LEU A 29 6.48 -9.16 5.65
N ARG A 30 7.39 -8.18 5.85
CA ARG A 30 8.83 -8.37 6.11
C ARG A 30 9.17 -8.46 7.59
N SER A 31 8.48 -7.69 8.43
CA SER A 31 8.85 -7.53 9.85
C SER A 31 8.09 -8.43 10.82
N SER A 32 7.08 -9.19 10.36
CA SER A 32 6.30 -10.07 11.24
C SER A 32 5.91 -11.41 10.61
N ASP A 33 5.64 -12.36 11.49
CA ASP A 33 5.07 -13.67 11.17
C ASP A 33 3.53 -13.68 11.13
N SER A 34 2.89 -12.51 11.27
CA SER A 34 1.43 -12.38 11.20
C SER A 34 0.91 -12.99 9.91
N THR A 35 -0.24 -13.67 9.95
CA THR A 35 -0.77 -14.30 8.74
C THR A 35 -1.12 -13.26 7.68
N ILE A 36 -1.12 -13.65 6.41
CA ILE A 36 -1.54 -12.74 5.32
C ILE A 36 -2.99 -12.29 5.53
N PHE A 37 -3.82 -13.13 6.16
CA PHE A 37 -5.18 -12.79 6.55
C PHE A 37 -5.21 -11.66 7.58
N ASP A 38 -4.44 -11.78 8.67
CA ASP A 38 -4.41 -10.76 9.74
C ASP A 38 -3.87 -9.43 9.21
N ILE A 39 -2.80 -9.46 8.40
CA ILE A 39 -2.25 -8.27 7.75
C ILE A 39 -3.30 -7.61 6.84
N ALA A 40 -4.08 -8.40 6.08
CA ALA A 40 -5.15 -7.83 5.27
C ALA A 40 -6.16 -7.08 6.13
N LEU A 41 -6.55 -7.66 7.27
CA LEU A 41 -7.52 -7.08 8.19
C LEU A 41 -6.98 -5.80 8.86
N ASP A 42 -5.75 -5.84 9.36
CA ASP A 42 -5.07 -4.72 10.04
C ASP A 42 -4.92 -3.49 9.13
N PHE A 43 -4.68 -3.72 7.83
CA PHE A 43 -4.59 -2.65 6.83
C PHE A 43 -5.95 -2.32 6.19
N GLY A 44 -7.05 -2.83 6.74
CA GLY A 44 -8.42 -2.42 6.41
C GLY A 44 -8.94 -3.00 5.08
N PHE A 45 -8.46 -4.17 4.67
CA PHE A 45 -9.04 -4.94 3.58
C PHE A 45 -10.11 -5.90 4.13
N GLY A 46 -11.25 -5.97 3.45
CA GLY A 46 -12.37 -6.84 3.89
C GLY A 46 -12.15 -8.33 3.67
N SER A 47 -11.09 -8.73 2.96
CA SER A 47 -10.69 -10.13 2.82
C SER A 47 -9.25 -10.26 2.34
N GLN A 48 -8.62 -11.40 2.66
CA GLN A 48 -7.30 -11.76 2.16
C GLN A 48 -7.26 -11.80 0.63
N SER A 49 -8.30 -12.33 -0.02
CA SER A 49 -8.36 -12.42 -1.49
C SER A 49 -8.33 -11.04 -2.15
N HIS A 50 -9.07 -10.07 -1.60
CA HIS A 50 -9.07 -8.70 -2.10
C HIS A 50 -7.72 -8.02 -1.85
N PHE A 51 -7.10 -8.22 -0.68
CA PHE A 51 -5.76 -7.75 -0.41
C PHE A 51 -4.74 -8.30 -1.40
N THR A 52 -4.69 -9.63 -1.60
CA THR A 52 -3.80 -10.30 -2.55
C THR A 52 -4.00 -9.78 -3.97
N TYR A 53 -5.25 -9.60 -4.41
CA TYR A 53 -5.55 -9.01 -5.72
C TYR A 53 -4.97 -7.59 -5.85
N MET A 54 -5.20 -6.72 -4.86
CA MET A 54 -4.75 -5.33 -4.90
C MET A 54 -3.23 -5.20 -4.77
N PHE A 55 -2.61 -6.02 -3.93
CA PHE A 55 -1.16 -6.08 -3.74
C PHE A 55 -0.48 -6.49 -5.05
N ARG A 56 -0.93 -7.59 -5.67
CA ARG A 56 -0.41 -8.04 -6.97
C ARG A 56 -0.66 -7.04 -8.08
N LYS A 57 -1.83 -6.40 -8.10
CA LYS A 57 -2.12 -5.33 -9.07
C LYS A 57 -1.16 -4.15 -8.94
N ARG A 58 -0.69 -3.84 -7.73
CA ARG A 58 0.20 -2.72 -7.47
C ARG A 58 1.67 -3.06 -7.69
N TYR A 59 2.10 -4.23 -7.24
CA TYR A 59 3.51 -4.62 -7.13
C TYR A 59 3.94 -5.74 -8.08
N GLY A 60 3.00 -6.35 -8.81
CA GLY A 60 3.28 -7.43 -9.77
C GLY A 60 3.45 -8.83 -9.15
N ILE A 61 3.49 -8.95 -7.82
CA ILE A 61 3.75 -10.19 -7.08
C ILE A 61 2.70 -10.41 -5.98
N THR A 62 2.48 -11.65 -5.52
CA THR A 62 1.58 -11.89 -4.39
C THR A 62 2.23 -11.55 -3.05
N PRO A 63 1.44 -11.26 -1.99
CA PRO A 63 2.00 -11.08 -0.63
C PRO A 63 2.78 -12.28 -0.12
N TYR A 64 2.34 -13.50 -0.49
CA TYR A 64 3.00 -14.74 -0.10
C TYR A 64 4.37 -14.86 -0.75
N ASP A 65 4.45 -14.72 -2.07
CA ASP A 65 5.72 -14.83 -2.80
C ASP A 65 6.70 -13.73 -2.37
N PHE A 66 6.19 -12.51 -2.11
CA PHE A 66 7.01 -11.43 -1.57
C PHE A 66 7.61 -11.79 -0.20
N ARG A 67 6.81 -12.36 0.72
CA ARG A 67 7.31 -12.80 2.02
C ARG A 67 8.36 -13.90 1.91
N GLN A 68 8.15 -14.88 1.03
CA GLN A 68 9.07 -16.01 0.89
C GLN A 68 10.42 -15.62 0.28
N ASN A 69 10.47 -14.60 -0.56
CA ASN A 69 11.67 -14.17 -1.24
C ASN A 69 12.23 -12.88 -0.62
N THR A 70 13.27 -12.98 0.22
CA THR A 70 13.88 -11.85 0.93
C THR A 70 14.59 -10.85 0.02
N ASP A 71 15.03 -11.30 -1.16
CA ASP A 71 15.82 -10.47 -2.09
C ASP A 71 14.97 -9.55 -2.97
N ILE A 72 13.63 -9.63 -2.86
CA ILE A 72 12.72 -8.78 -3.62
C ILE A 72 12.55 -7.44 -2.92
N ASP A 73 12.97 -6.38 -3.58
CA ASP A 73 12.65 -5.00 -3.19
C ASP A 73 11.49 -4.47 -4.00
N LEU A 74 10.44 -4.00 -3.30
CA LEU A 74 9.29 -3.36 -3.94
C LEU A 74 9.49 -1.85 -3.99
N ASN A 75 9.07 -1.24 -5.09
CA ASN A 75 9.00 0.22 -5.18
C ASN A 75 7.79 0.73 -4.38
N ILE A 76 8.03 1.09 -3.12
CA ILE A 76 7.04 1.70 -2.20
C ILE A 76 6.99 3.21 -2.40
N ALA A 77 6.78 3.68 -3.65
CA ALA A 77 6.50 5.08 -3.89
C ALA A 77 5.09 5.42 -3.38
N LEU A 78 5.03 6.25 -2.34
CA LEU A 78 3.76 6.81 -1.90
C LEU A 78 3.26 7.76 -2.99
N PRO A 79 1.96 7.69 -3.37
CA PRO A 79 1.41 8.53 -4.43
C PRO A 79 1.47 10.03 -4.15
N LEU A 80 1.81 10.44 -2.92
CA LEU A 80 2.09 11.81 -2.54
C LEU A 80 3.28 11.84 -1.58
N HIS A 81 4.46 12.19 -2.08
CA HIS A 81 5.45 12.89 -1.27
C HIS A 81 5.03 14.34 -1.30
N THR A 82 4.61 14.90 -0.16
CA THR A 82 4.37 16.33 -0.07
C THR A 82 5.66 17.03 -0.47
N THR A 83 5.71 17.60 -1.67
CA THR A 83 6.72 18.62 -2.01
C THR A 83 6.32 19.88 -1.25
N HIS A 84 6.43 19.84 0.07
CA HIS A 84 6.53 21.00 0.94
C HIS A 84 7.86 20.90 1.69
N GLN A 85 8.94 20.83 0.91
CA GLN A 85 10.17 21.52 1.26
C GLN A 85 10.31 22.68 0.28
N LYS A 86 10.44 23.90 0.84
CA LYS A 86 10.50 25.24 0.22
C LYS A 86 9.17 25.96 0.07
N LEU A 87 8.78 26.65 1.15
CA LEU A 87 8.39 28.07 1.13
C LEU A 87 8.24 28.54 2.60
N ALA A 88 9.38 28.92 3.19
CA ALA A 88 9.61 29.86 4.30
C ALA A 88 10.97 29.52 4.91
#